data_AF-A0A7X7QVA8-F1
#
_entry.id   AF-A0A7X7QVA8-F1
#
_cell.length_a   1.000
_cell.length_b   1.000
_cell.length_c   1.000
_cell.angle_alpha   90.00
_cell.angle_beta   90.00
_cell.angle_gamma   90.00
#
_symmetry.space_group_name_H-M   'P 1'
#
loop_
_entity.id
_entity.type
_entity.pdbx_description
1 polymer ?
#
loop_
_entity_poly.entity_id
_entity_poly.type
_entity_poly.pdbx_seq_one_letter_code
_entity_poly.pdbx_strand_id
1 'polypeptide(L)'
;MEILADNFIKIYESENPLVIGCYSPGIIRLESGRLIATIEIGGKKTHPIEGPKIESDLGQSQGKVFTSDDKGQTWQHRADYAIAHARPFIAGKSVYILGQAGDLNIIKSDDDGVTWTEPVKLTNNEHWHQAPCNVHYANGNVYIVMEKKVYNDINGWNVNGVAPILMRANVNDDLTKRESWVFASELAFRDLIDEKDLDYFGVPFYETPRRTFIEVSKGRPCHPMGWLETNIVQFVDPDHIWYDETGHTFHLWMRAHTGKTGFACIVKVIETNYNTMVTIPEK
;
A
#
# COMPACT_ATOMS: atom_id res chain seq x y z
N MET A 1 -24.56 3.49 18.42
CA MET A 1 -23.92 3.35 17.11
C MET A 1 -24.35 1.98 16.61
N GLU A 2 -25.36 1.93 15.75
CA GLU A 2 -25.70 0.67 15.07
C GLU A 2 -24.56 0.34 14.11
N ILE A 3 -24.08 -0.90 14.19
CA ILE A 3 -23.03 -1.41 13.31
C ILE A 3 -23.67 -1.56 11.92
N LEU A 4 -22.95 -1.20 10.85
CA LEU A 4 -23.48 -1.16 9.46
C LEU A 4 -24.02 -2.49 8.91
N ALA A 5 -23.91 -3.59 9.65
CA ALA A 5 -24.53 -4.88 9.35
C ALA A 5 -25.00 -5.57 10.64
N ASP A 6 -26.28 -5.93 10.70
CA ASP A 6 -26.87 -6.68 11.82
C ASP A 6 -26.33 -8.12 11.94
N ASN A 7 -25.78 -8.64 10.84
CA ASN A 7 -25.14 -9.95 10.75
C ASN A 7 -23.73 -9.79 10.18
N PHE A 8 -22.71 -10.24 10.91
CA PHE A 8 -21.32 -10.20 10.47
C PHE A 8 -20.57 -11.48 10.88
N ILE A 9 -19.54 -11.82 10.11
CA ILE A 9 -18.55 -12.81 10.49
C ILE A 9 -17.34 -12.08 11.09
N LYS A 10 -16.95 -12.48 12.29
CA LYS A 10 -15.79 -11.96 13.00
C LYS A 10 -14.56 -12.77 12.61
N ILE A 11 -13.66 -12.18 11.83
CA ILE A 11 -12.34 -12.77 11.53
C ILE A 11 -11.39 -12.53 12.72
N TYR A 12 -11.44 -11.32 13.28
CA TYR A 12 -10.62 -10.92 14.41
C TYR A 12 -11.32 -9.83 15.21
N GLU A 13 -11.10 -9.82 16.52
CA GLU A 13 -11.48 -8.74 17.43
C GLU A 13 -10.35 -8.55 18.43
N SER A 14 -9.92 -7.30 18.60
CA SER A 14 -8.92 -6.95 19.60
C SER A 14 -9.51 -7.17 21.00
N GLU A 15 -8.77 -7.85 21.87
CA GLU A 15 -9.14 -8.02 23.28
C GLU A 15 -9.12 -6.68 24.05
N ASN A 16 -8.39 -5.68 23.53
CA ASN A 16 -8.32 -4.35 24.11
C ASN A 16 -8.35 -3.26 23.03
N PRO A 17 -9.53 -2.98 22.44
CA PRO A 17 -9.67 -2.09 21.27
C PRO A 17 -9.33 -0.63 21.56
N LEU A 18 -9.23 -0.22 22.84
CA LEU A 18 -8.83 1.14 23.23
C LEU A 18 -7.33 1.38 23.04
N VAL A 19 -6.51 0.32 23.01
CA VAL A 19 -5.04 0.43 22.97
C VAL A 19 -4.40 -0.41 21.86
N ILE A 20 -5.10 -1.42 21.34
CA ILE A 20 -4.69 -2.24 20.19
C ILE A 20 -5.81 -2.16 19.14
N GLY A 21 -5.57 -1.45 18.05
CA GLY A 21 -6.49 -1.32 16.94
C GLY A 21 -6.23 -2.33 15.83
N CYS A 22 -7.22 -2.55 14.98
CA CYS A 22 -7.14 -3.38 13.77
C CYS A 22 -7.11 -2.48 12.53
N TYR A 23 -6.22 -2.78 11.60
CA TYR A 23 -5.90 -1.94 10.45
C TYR A 23 -5.62 -2.79 9.21
N SER A 24 -5.46 -2.13 8.06
CA SER A 24 -4.86 -2.69 6.85
C SER A 24 -5.43 -4.06 6.40
N PRO A 25 -6.76 -4.22 6.24
CA PRO A 25 -7.32 -5.49 5.81
C PRO A 25 -6.96 -5.80 4.36
N GLY A 26 -6.70 -7.07 4.07
CA GLY A 26 -6.54 -7.62 2.71
C GLY A 26 -7.24 -8.97 2.60
N ILE A 27 -7.78 -9.30 1.43
CA ILE A 27 -8.41 -10.60 1.19
C ILE A 27 -8.21 -11.03 -0.26
N ILE A 28 -7.90 -12.31 -0.44
CA ILE A 28 -7.84 -12.98 -1.75
C ILE A 28 -8.58 -14.32 -1.71
N ARG A 29 -8.96 -14.80 -2.89
CA ARG A 29 -9.52 -16.13 -3.11
C ARG A 29 -8.58 -16.94 -3.99
N LEU A 30 -8.17 -18.10 -3.52
CA LEU A 30 -7.37 -19.05 -4.28
C LEU A 30 -8.22 -19.78 -5.33
N GLU A 31 -7.57 -20.43 -6.30
CA GLU A 31 -8.24 -21.25 -7.32
C GLU A 31 -9.07 -22.38 -6.69
N SER A 32 -8.56 -22.98 -5.60
CA SER A 32 -9.27 -24.00 -4.79
C SER A 32 -10.56 -23.48 -4.15
N GLY A 33 -10.77 -22.16 -4.13
CA GLY A 33 -11.90 -21.50 -3.47
C GLY A 33 -11.64 -21.12 -2.02
N ARG A 34 -10.51 -21.55 -1.43
CA ARG A 34 -10.03 -21.09 -0.12
C ARG A 34 -9.87 -19.56 -0.13
N LEU A 35 -10.29 -18.92 0.95
CA LEU A 35 -10.04 -17.50 1.19
C LEU A 35 -8.81 -17.34 2.08
N ILE A 36 -8.00 -16.32 1.80
CA ILE A 36 -6.92 -15.86 2.69
C ILE A 36 -7.20 -14.41 3.02
N ALA A 37 -7.24 -14.09 4.31
CA ALA A 37 -7.39 -12.73 4.81
C ALA A 37 -6.17 -12.33 5.64
N THR A 38 -5.77 -11.07 5.52
CA THR A 38 -4.75 -10.45 6.34
C THR A 38 -5.33 -9.24 7.06
N ILE A 39 -4.82 -8.98 8.26
CA ILE A 39 -5.02 -7.71 8.96
C ILE A 39 -3.68 -7.31 9.57
N GLU A 40 -3.61 -6.07 10.00
CA GLU A 40 -2.57 -5.57 10.89
C GLU A 40 -3.21 -5.21 12.23
N ILE A 41 -2.54 -5.53 13.34
CA ILE A 41 -2.87 -4.97 14.64
C ILE A 41 -1.79 -3.99 15.05
N GLY A 42 -2.19 -2.86 15.64
CA GLY A 42 -1.27 -1.80 16.05
C GLY A 42 -1.61 -1.27 17.43
N GLY A 43 -0.58 -1.06 18.26
CA GLY A 43 -0.77 -0.63 19.65
C GLY A 43 0.40 0.14 20.24
N LYS A 44 0.15 0.82 21.37
CA LYS A 44 1.18 1.61 22.08
C LYS A 44 2.22 0.68 22.72
N LYS A 45 3.48 1.13 22.83
CA LYS A 45 4.57 0.36 23.51
C LYS A 45 4.22 -0.05 24.94
N THR A 46 3.35 0.70 25.63
CA THR A 46 2.90 0.41 27.00
C THR A 46 1.98 -0.81 27.10
N HIS A 47 1.52 -1.36 25.98
CA HIS A 47 0.71 -2.57 25.90
C HIS A 47 1.39 -3.51 24.90
N PRO A 48 2.38 -4.30 25.33
CA PRO A 48 3.18 -5.15 24.46
C PRO A 48 2.32 -6.16 23.69
N ILE A 49 2.61 -6.33 22.41
CA ILE A 49 2.02 -7.38 21.57
C ILE A 49 2.98 -8.58 21.60
N GLU A 50 2.47 -9.78 21.87
CA GLU A 50 3.28 -11.00 21.85
C GLU A 50 3.61 -11.46 20.42
N GLY A 51 4.74 -12.15 20.25
CA GLY A 51 5.16 -12.69 18.94
C GLY A 51 5.88 -11.68 18.01
N PRO A 52 6.07 -12.06 16.74
CA PRO A 52 6.76 -11.24 15.74
C PRO A 52 6.04 -9.92 15.49
N LYS A 53 6.76 -8.80 15.59
CA LYS A 53 6.20 -7.46 15.40
C LYS A 53 7.26 -6.45 14.99
N ILE A 54 6.83 -5.37 14.37
CA ILE A 54 7.62 -4.16 14.18
C ILE A 54 7.51 -3.32 15.45
N GLU A 55 8.65 -2.82 15.93
CA GLU A 55 8.70 -1.80 16.98
C GLU A 55 9.25 -0.48 16.43
N SER A 56 8.55 0.62 16.70
CA SER A 56 8.95 1.98 16.32
C SER A 56 8.52 2.96 17.38
N ASP A 57 8.97 4.22 17.32
CA ASP A 57 8.55 5.25 18.27
C ASP A 57 7.05 5.56 18.23
N LEU A 58 6.39 5.23 17.12
CA LEU A 58 4.94 5.36 16.96
C LEU A 58 4.16 4.21 17.62
N GLY A 59 4.84 3.12 18.02
CA GLY A 59 4.23 1.97 18.67
C GLY A 59 4.70 0.65 18.06
N GLN A 60 3.81 -0.33 18.14
CA GLN A 60 4.03 -1.69 17.66
C GLN A 60 3.05 -1.99 16.52
N SER A 61 3.47 -2.80 15.56
CA SER A 61 2.61 -3.31 14.50
C SER A 61 2.89 -4.79 14.23
N GLN A 62 1.85 -5.60 14.10
CA GLN A 62 1.93 -7.04 13.81
C GLN A 62 0.89 -7.39 12.75
N GLY A 63 1.36 -7.98 11.65
CA GLY A 63 0.50 -8.57 10.65
C GLY A 63 0.01 -9.94 11.08
N LYS A 64 -1.22 -10.29 10.68
CA LYS A 64 -1.85 -11.58 10.93
C LYS A 64 -2.41 -12.14 9.63
N VAL A 65 -2.40 -13.46 9.48
CA VAL A 65 -3.00 -14.15 8.33
C VAL A 65 -3.95 -15.26 8.77
N PHE A 66 -5.08 -15.34 8.07
CA PHE A 66 -6.16 -16.27 8.33
C PHE A 66 -6.58 -16.97 7.03
N THR A 67 -7.08 -18.20 7.14
CA THR A 67 -7.66 -18.95 6.02
C THR A 67 -9.10 -19.34 6.30
N SER A 68 -9.92 -19.44 5.28
CA SER A 68 -11.27 -20.03 5.33
C SER A 68 -11.50 -20.99 4.19
N ASP A 69 -12.00 -22.19 4.52
CA ASP A 69 -12.31 -23.28 3.57
C ASP A 69 -13.82 -23.44 3.32
N ASP A 70 -14.66 -22.64 3.98
CA ASP A 70 -16.12 -22.78 3.99
C ASP A 70 -16.85 -21.51 3.50
N LYS A 71 -16.22 -20.81 2.54
CA LYS A 71 -16.72 -19.56 1.93
C LYS A 71 -16.81 -18.39 2.92
N GLY A 72 -15.89 -18.34 3.90
CA GLY A 72 -15.77 -17.23 4.83
C GLY A 72 -16.69 -17.33 6.05
N GLN A 73 -17.28 -18.50 6.32
CA GLN A 73 -18.13 -18.72 7.50
C GLN A 73 -17.28 -18.92 8.76
N THR A 74 -16.18 -19.66 8.66
CA THR A 74 -15.20 -19.85 9.73
C THR A 74 -13.79 -19.50 9.24
N TRP A 75 -12.95 -19.02 10.16
CA TRP A 75 -11.60 -18.55 9.88
C TRP A 75 -10.61 -19.16 10.86
N GLN A 76 -9.50 -19.65 10.33
CA GLN A 76 -8.38 -20.19 11.09
C GLN A 76 -7.20 -19.22 11.02
N HIS A 77 -6.70 -18.78 12.17
CA HIS A 77 -5.42 -18.06 12.26
C HIS A 77 -4.26 -18.99 11.87
N ARG A 78 -3.34 -18.49 11.05
CA ARG A 78 -2.21 -19.27 10.50
C ARG A 78 -0.86 -18.80 10.99
N ALA A 79 -0.64 -17.48 11.01
CA ALA A 79 0.64 -16.91 11.43
C ALA A 79 0.50 -15.43 11.84
N ASP A 80 1.48 -15.01 12.64
CA ASP A 80 1.78 -13.62 12.94
C ASP A 80 3.14 -13.26 12.34
N TYR A 81 3.29 -12.04 11.81
CA TYR A 81 4.50 -11.60 11.13
C TYR A 81 4.79 -10.11 11.33
N ALA A 82 6.06 -9.73 11.24
CA ALA A 82 6.55 -8.37 11.46
C ALA A 82 6.54 -7.53 10.16
N ILE A 83 5.39 -7.40 9.50
CA ILE A 83 5.21 -6.58 8.29
C ILE A 83 3.92 -5.75 8.44
N ALA A 84 4.03 -4.44 8.29
CA ALA A 84 2.92 -3.50 8.33
C ALA A 84 2.43 -3.14 6.93
N HIS A 85 1.18 -2.66 6.86
CA HIS A 85 0.51 -2.25 5.63
C HIS A 85 0.54 -3.30 4.51
N ALA A 86 0.56 -4.57 4.89
CA ALA A 86 0.77 -5.66 3.96
C ALA A 86 -0.52 -6.08 3.24
N ARG A 87 -0.38 -6.64 2.04
CA ARG A 87 -1.49 -7.18 1.26
C ARG A 87 -1.16 -8.58 0.70
N PRO A 88 -2.12 -9.51 0.70
CA PRO A 88 -1.94 -10.84 0.13
C PRO A 88 -2.16 -10.80 -1.38
N PHE A 89 -1.40 -11.60 -2.12
CA PHE A 89 -1.58 -11.77 -3.57
C PHE A 89 -1.04 -13.12 -4.04
N ILE A 90 -1.49 -13.53 -5.23
CA ILE A 90 -1.11 -14.81 -5.84
C ILE A 90 -0.07 -14.53 -6.93
N ALA A 91 0.98 -15.34 -6.99
CA ALA A 91 1.87 -15.39 -8.15
C ALA A 91 2.25 -16.85 -8.43
N GLY A 92 1.81 -17.32 -9.60
CA GLY A 92 1.96 -18.71 -10.00
C GLY A 92 1.21 -19.62 -9.04
N LYS A 93 1.91 -20.57 -8.42
CA LYS A 93 1.34 -21.51 -7.44
C LYS A 93 1.50 -21.06 -5.98
N SER A 94 2.09 -19.89 -5.76
CA SER A 94 2.43 -19.42 -4.42
C SER A 94 1.53 -18.26 -4.01
N VAL A 95 1.36 -18.12 -2.71
CA VAL A 95 0.74 -16.93 -2.11
C VAL A 95 1.83 -16.11 -1.45
N TYR A 96 1.76 -14.80 -1.64
CA TYR A 96 2.69 -13.84 -1.07
C TYR A 96 1.94 -12.81 -0.23
N ILE A 97 2.60 -12.31 0.81
CA ILE A 97 2.17 -11.11 1.55
C ILE A 97 3.33 -10.12 1.51
N LEU A 98 3.11 -8.96 0.92
CA LEU A 98 4.11 -7.89 0.79
C LEU A 98 3.63 -6.63 1.50
N GLY A 99 4.54 -6.00 2.24
CA GLY A 99 4.32 -4.74 2.93
C GLY A 99 5.66 -4.12 3.35
N GLN A 100 5.68 -3.37 4.45
CA GLN A 100 6.88 -2.67 4.92
C GLN A 100 7.19 -2.90 6.40
N ALA A 101 8.48 -2.87 6.72
CA ALA A 101 9.03 -2.78 8.08
C ALA A 101 10.20 -1.78 8.07
N GLY A 102 9.93 -0.57 7.59
CA GLY A 102 10.95 0.36 7.07
C GLY A 102 11.26 0.04 5.62
N ASP A 103 11.96 -1.06 5.40
CA ASP A 103 12.20 -1.67 4.08
C ASP A 103 10.98 -2.46 3.58
N LEU A 104 10.91 -2.72 2.28
CA LEU A 104 9.96 -3.68 1.73
C LEU A 104 10.28 -5.08 2.21
N ASN A 105 9.26 -5.77 2.72
CA ASN A 105 9.36 -7.13 3.21
C ASN A 105 8.26 -7.99 2.60
N ILE A 106 8.59 -9.26 2.40
CA ILE A 106 7.69 -10.26 1.81
C ILE A 106 7.79 -11.58 2.55
N ILE A 107 6.65 -12.25 2.74
CA ILE A 107 6.56 -13.66 3.14
C ILE A 107 5.82 -14.45 2.06
N LYS A 108 6.07 -15.75 2.03
CA LYS A 108 5.55 -16.67 1.02
C LYS A 108 4.90 -17.90 1.67
N SER A 109 3.87 -18.43 1.03
CA SER A 109 3.30 -19.75 1.27
C SER A 109 3.26 -20.54 -0.04
N ASP A 110 3.69 -21.80 0.03
CA ASP A 110 3.66 -22.78 -1.07
C ASP A 110 2.59 -23.87 -0.86
N ASP A 111 1.74 -23.72 0.16
CA ASP A 111 0.78 -24.73 0.62
C ASP A 111 -0.61 -24.13 0.90
N ASP A 112 -1.08 -23.25 0.00
CA ASP A 112 -2.39 -22.60 0.07
C ASP A 112 -2.62 -21.80 1.37
N GLY A 113 -1.57 -21.14 1.87
CA GLY A 113 -1.62 -20.28 3.05
C GLY A 113 -1.57 -21.01 4.40
N VAL A 114 -1.23 -22.30 4.42
CA VAL A 114 -1.17 -23.10 5.66
C VAL A 114 0.08 -22.76 6.47
N THR A 115 1.24 -22.71 5.83
CA THR A 115 2.51 -22.30 6.43
C THR A 115 3.12 -21.12 5.67
N TRP A 116 3.95 -20.35 6.37
CA TRP A 116 4.55 -19.12 5.88
C TRP A 116 6.04 -19.09 6.19
N THR A 117 6.84 -18.54 5.28
CA THR A 117 8.26 -18.30 5.51
C THR A 117 8.50 -17.19 6.52
N GLU A 118 9.72 -17.09 7.06
CA GLU A 118 10.19 -15.87 7.71
C GLU A 118 10.20 -14.68 6.74
N PRO A 119 10.05 -13.43 7.22
CA PRO A 119 10.14 -12.23 6.38
C PRO A 119 11.47 -12.11 5.65
N VAL A 120 11.39 -11.86 4.34
CA VAL A 120 12.54 -11.55 3.49
C VAL A 120 12.51 -10.08 3.11
N LYS A 121 13.62 -9.37 3.30
CA LYS A 121 13.77 -7.99 2.86
C LYS A 121 14.04 -7.93 1.36
N LEU A 122 13.32 -7.06 0.66
CA LEU A 122 13.55 -6.75 -0.75
C LEU A 122 14.41 -5.48 -0.90
N THR A 123 14.35 -4.55 0.04
CA THR A 123 15.14 -3.31 0.01
C THR A 123 16.07 -3.21 1.21
N ASN A 124 17.00 -2.26 1.18
CA ASN A 124 17.96 -2.06 2.26
C ASN A 124 18.13 -0.57 2.59
N ASN A 125 17.85 -0.21 3.84
CA ASN A 125 17.95 1.17 4.36
C ASN A 125 17.05 2.15 3.60
N GLU A 126 15.88 1.70 3.17
CA GLU A 126 14.85 2.54 2.59
C GLU A 126 13.68 2.75 3.57
N HIS A 127 12.77 3.66 3.20
CA HIS A 127 11.62 4.00 4.02
C HIS A 127 10.35 3.97 3.19
N TRP A 128 9.56 2.91 3.38
CA TRP A 128 8.34 2.66 2.64
C TRP A 128 7.10 2.94 3.49
N HIS A 129 6.02 3.27 2.79
CA HIS A 129 4.71 3.59 3.31
C HIS A 129 3.66 3.07 2.31
N GLN A 130 2.39 3.06 2.74
CA GLN A 130 1.15 2.92 1.97
C GLN A 130 0.28 1.82 2.57
N ALA A 131 -0.94 2.16 3.00
CA ALA A 131 -1.97 1.19 3.37
C ALA A 131 -2.27 0.22 2.20
N PRO A 132 -2.85 -0.97 2.44
CA PRO A 132 -3.19 -1.89 1.36
C PRO A 132 -4.04 -1.24 0.27
N CYS A 133 -3.61 -1.41 -0.98
CA CYS A 133 -4.30 -0.99 -2.20
C CYS A 133 -4.33 -2.17 -3.18
N ASN A 134 -4.86 -1.99 -4.38
CA ASN A 134 -5.01 -3.08 -5.33
C ASN A 134 -3.67 -3.73 -5.75
N VAL A 135 -3.81 -4.95 -6.29
CA VAL A 135 -2.77 -5.68 -7.01
C VAL A 135 -3.28 -5.86 -8.43
N HIS A 136 -2.42 -5.58 -9.41
CA HIS A 136 -2.79 -5.60 -10.82
C HIS A 136 -2.03 -6.71 -11.55
N TYR A 137 -2.70 -7.36 -12.50
CA TYR A 137 -2.12 -8.46 -13.29
C TYR A 137 -2.22 -8.14 -14.77
N ALA A 138 -1.09 -8.16 -15.46
CA ALA A 138 -1.00 -7.94 -16.90
C ALA A 138 0.29 -8.56 -17.44
N ASN A 139 0.33 -8.88 -18.73
CA ASN A 139 1.58 -9.25 -19.43
C ASN A 139 2.39 -10.39 -18.76
N GLY A 140 1.72 -11.34 -18.07
CA GLY A 140 2.37 -12.41 -17.33
C GLY A 140 3.09 -11.97 -16.05
N ASN A 141 2.80 -10.77 -15.55
CA ASN A 141 3.41 -10.17 -14.37
C ASN A 141 2.36 -9.80 -13.32
N VAL A 142 2.81 -9.71 -12.08
CA VAL A 142 2.14 -9.01 -11.00
C VAL A 142 2.71 -7.59 -10.92
N TYR A 143 1.82 -6.61 -10.77
CA TYR A 143 2.14 -5.21 -10.58
C TYR A 143 1.60 -4.74 -9.22
N ILE A 144 2.49 -4.18 -8.41
CA ILE A 144 2.16 -3.65 -7.07
C ILE A 144 2.80 -2.29 -6.93
N VAL A 145 2.06 -1.31 -6.43
CA VAL A 145 2.60 -0.01 -6.09
C VAL A 145 2.76 0.11 -4.58
N MET A 146 3.92 0.63 -4.17
CA MET A 146 4.26 1.01 -2.79
C MET A 146 4.85 2.43 -2.80
N GLU A 147 4.67 3.18 -1.73
CA GLU A 147 5.14 4.57 -1.64
C GLU A 147 6.48 4.66 -0.90
N LYS A 148 7.52 5.11 -1.59
CA LYS A 148 8.83 5.34 -0.99
C LYS A 148 8.93 6.78 -0.50
N LYS A 149 9.33 6.99 0.76
CA LYS A 149 9.72 8.32 1.26
C LYS A 149 11.10 8.64 0.69
N VAL A 150 11.16 9.60 -0.22
CA VAL A 150 12.41 10.04 -0.88
C VAL A 150 12.99 11.31 -0.24
N TYR A 151 12.20 11.98 0.60
CA TYR A 151 12.64 13.10 1.44
C TYR A 151 12.42 12.81 2.93
N ASN A 152 13.31 13.31 3.78
CA ASN A 152 13.24 13.18 5.25
C ASN A 152 13.24 14.55 5.96
N ASP A 153 13.11 15.65 5.21
CA ASP A 153 13.22 17.04 5.68
C ASP A 153 11.87 17.67 6.05
N ILE A 154 10.85 16.85 6.31
CA ILE A 154 9.47 17.30 6.55
C ILE A 154 9.13 17.14 8.02
N ASN A 155 8.78 18.26 8.64
CA ASN A 155 8.21 18.26 9.98
C ASN A 155 6.70 17.99 9.90
N GLY A 156 6.30 16.76 10.22
CA GLY A 156 4.92 16.30 10.17
C GLY A 156 4.73 15.17 9.16
N TRP A 157 3.51 15.06 8.62
CA TRP A 157 3.20 14.00 7.68
C TRP A 157 3.81 14.23 6.30
N ASN A 158 4.67 13.31 5.89
CA ASN A 158 5.41 13.34 4.63
C ASN A 158 4.56 12.83 3.45
N VAL A 159 3.52 13.57 3.08
CA VAL A 159 2.65 13.25 1.92
C VAL A 159 3.13 13.88 0.62
N ASN A 160 3.99 14.91 0.69
CA ASN A 160 4.50 15.58 -0.49
C ASN A 160 5.90 15.12 -0.91
N GLY A 161 6.58 14.32 -0.07
CA GLY A 161 7.90 13.77 -0.32
C GLY A 161 7.91 12.25 -0.48
N VAL A 162 6.76 11.65 -0.81
CA VAL A 162 6.63 10.24 -1.20
C VAL A 162 6.57 10.09 -2.71
N ALA A 163 7.25 9.08 -3.23
CA ALA A 163 7.20 8.66 -4.62
C ALA A 163 6.38 7.35 -4.73
N PRO A 164 5.35 7.29 -5.58
CA PRO A 164 4.62 6.06 -5.84
C PRO A 164 5.45 5.19 -6.81
N ILE A 165 5.95 4.06 -6.33
CA ILE A 165 6.82 3.19 -7.12
C ILE A 165 6.03 1.97 -7.57
N LEU A 166 5.70 1.93 -8.87
CA LEU A 166 5.19 0.72 -9.49
C LEU A 166 6.30 -0.32 -9.55
N MET A 167 6.02 -1.48 -8.96
CA MET A 167 6.89 -2.64 -8.96
C MET A 167 6.26 -3.72 -9.83
N ARG A 168 7.08 -4.42 -10.60
CA ARG A 168 6.66 -5.51 -11.48
C ARG A 168 7.52 -6.74 -11.25
N ALA A 169 6.91 -7.91 -11.21
CA ALA A 169 7.62 -9.18 -11.24
C ALA A 169 6.86 -10.25 -12.05
N ASN A 170 7.57 -11.20 -12.65
CA ASN A 170 6.93 -12.30 -13.36
C ASN A 170 6.17 -13.19 -12.38
N VAL A 171 4.95 -13.59 -12.73
CA VAL A 171 4.13 -14.41 -11.81
C VAL A 171 4.73 -15.79 -11.55
N ASN A 172 5.66 -16.27 -12.37
CA ASN A 172 6.30 -17.57 -12.22
C ASN A 172 7.66 -17.53 -11.51
N ASP A 173 8.17 -16.34 -11.20
CA ASP A 173 9.44 -16.17 -10.50
C ASP A 173 9.28 -16.35 -8.98
N ASP A 174 10.40 -16.59 -8.31
CA ASP A 174 10.44 -16.51 -6.85
C ASP A 174 10.47 -15.05 -6.40
N LEU A 175 9.30 -14.54 -5.99
CA LEU A 175 9.14 -13.14 -5.60
C LEU A 175 9.76 -12.78 -4.24
N THR A 176 10.32 -13.75 -3.51
CA THR A 176 11.14 -13.46 -2.32
C THR A 176 12.51 -12.88 -2.69
N LYS A 177 12.91 -12.99 -3.95
CA LYS A 177 14.19 -12.49 -4.45
C LYS A 177 14.05 -11.08 -5.00
N ARG A 178 14.94 -10.18 -4.61
CA ARG A 178 14.91 -8.78 -5.05
C ARG A 178 15.13 -8.65 -6.56
N GLU A 179 15.94 -9.50 -7.16
CA GLU A 179 16.22 -9.53 -8.59
C GLU A 179 15.00 -9.91 -9.46
N SER A 180 13.97 -10.53 -8.87
CA SER A 180 12.70 -10.80 -9.56
C SER A 180 11.88 -9.53 -9.81
N TRP A 181 12.22 -8.43 -9.14
CA TRP A 181 11.43 -7.19 -9.16
C TRP A 181 12.10 -6.07 -9.96
N VAL A 182 11.33 -5.45 -10.84
CA VAL A 182 11.66 -4.19 -11.51
C VAL A 182 10.88 -3.06 -10.84
N PHE A 183 11.53 -1.92 -10.63
CA PHE A 183 10.97 -0.76 -9.94
C PHE A 183 10.92 0.42 -10.91
N ALA A 184 9.80 1.16 -10.88
CA ALA A 184 9.67 2.40 -11.65
C ALA A 184 10.52 3.53 -11.07
N SER A 185 10.80 4.55 -11.88
CA SER A 185 11.50 5.74 -11.42
C SER A 185 10.76 6.48 -10.31
N GLU A 186 11.52 7.10 -9.42
CA GLU A 186 10.98 7.95 -8.36
C GLU A 186 10.45 9.27 -8.93
N LEU A 187 9.29 9.70 -8.45
CA LEU A 187 8.72 11.01 -8.72
C LEU A 187 7.92 11.41 -7.50
N ALA A 188 8.33 12.44 -6.75
CA ALA A 188 7.57 12.93 -5.60
C ALA A 188 6.68 14.11 -5.98
N PHE A 189 5.57 14.31 -5.24
CA PHE A 189 4.62 15.38 -5.50
C PHE A 189 5.30 16.74 -5.59
N ARG A 190 6.18 17.01 -4.61
CA ARG A 190 6.90 18.27 -4.48
C ARG A 190 7.85 18.56 -5.66
N ASP A 191 8.26 17.54 -6.41
CA ASP A 191 9.18 17.71 -7.54
C ASP A 191 8.42 18.11 -8.80
N LEU A 192 7.11 17.87 -8.84
CA LEU A 192 6.23 18.24 -9.95
C LEU A 192 5.53 19.57 -9.75
N ILE A 193 5.06 19.83 -8.53
CA ILE A 193 4.16 20.94 -8.25
C ILE A 193 4.87 21.93 -7.32
N ASP A 194 5.03 23.16 -7.78
CA ASP A 194 5.24 24.31 -6.90
C ASP A 194 3.88 24.92 -6.56
N GLU A 195 3.63 25.12 -5.26
CA GLU A 195 2.39 25.69 -4.75
C GLU A 195 2.13 27.11 -5.28
N LYS A 196 3.19 27.81 -5.70
CA LYS A 196 3.11 29.14 -6.32
C LYS A 196 2.53 29.12 -7.73
N ASP A 197 2.62 27.98 -8.42
CA ASP A 197 2.17 27.83 -9.80
C ASP A 197 0.70 27.41 -9.88
N LEU A 198 0.07 27.13 -8.74
CA LEU A 198 -1.33 26.74 -8.66
C LEU A 198 -2.22 27.99 -8.71
N ASP A 199 -3.15 28.03 -9.69
CA ASP A 199 -4.18 29.08 -9.80
C ASP A 199 -5.40 28.83 -8.88
N TYR A 200 -5.28 27.85 -7.96
CA TYR A 200 -6.28 27.46 -6.95
C TYR A 200 -7.73 27.32 -7.49
N PHE A 201 -7.89 27.10 -8.80
CA PHE A 201 -9.19 27.18 -9.46
C PHE A 201 -10.12 26.06 -8.98
N GLY A 202 -11.29 26.44 -8.47
CA GLY A 202 -12.39 25.54 -8.16
C GLY A 202 -12.32 24.78 -6.83
N VAL A 203 -11.27 24.97 -6.01
CA VAL A 203 -11.14 24.30 -4.71
C VAL A 203 -10.45 25.24 -3.71
N PRO A 204 -11.00 25.46 -2.50
CA PRO A 204 -10.28 26.24 -1.49
C PRO A 204 -9.22 25.35 -0.82
N PHE A 205 -7.96 25.72 -1.00
CA PHE A 205 -6.82 25.07 -0.37
C PHE A 205 -6.36 25.90 0.83
N TYR A 206 -5.86 25.22 1.87
CA TYR A 206 -5.07 25.90 2.88
C TYR A 206 -3.65 26.06 2.34
N GLU A 207 -3.10 27.27 2.40
CA GLU A 207 -1.68 27.47 2.13
C GLU A 207 -0.87 26.70 3.19
N THR A 208 -0.13 25.68 2.74
CA THR A 208 0.59 24.76 3.62
C THR A 208 2.06 24.77 3.24
N PRO A 209 2.99 25.17 4.13
CA PRO A 209 4.39 25.26 3.76
C PRO A 209 4.96 23.90 3.35
N ARG A 210 5.70 23.85 2.25
CA ARG A 210 6.31 22.62 1.69
C ARG A 210 6.97 21.65 2.70
N ARG A 211 7.53 22.13 3.81
CA ARG A 211 8.31 21.34 4.79
C ARG A 211 7.69 21.24 6.18
N THR A 212 6.50 21.80 6.41
CA THR A 212 5.84 21.75 7.73
C THR A 212 4.33 21.82 7.59
N PHE A 213 3.61 21.63 8.68
CA PHE A 213 2.17 21.87 8.73
C PHE A 213 1.86 23.29 9.23
N ILE A 214 0.64 23.72 8.96
CA ILE A 214 0.00 24.85 9.66
C ILE A 214 -1.06 24.32 10.62
N GLU A 215 -1.35 25.06 11.67
CA GLU A 215 -2.46 24.77 12.57
C GLU A 215 -3.69 25.57 12.12
N VAL A 216 -4.61 24.89 11.42
CA VAL A 216 -5.85 25.52 10.92
C VAL A 216 -6.78 25.90 12.08
N SER A 217 -6.76 25.09 13.14
CA SER A 217 -7.41 25.35 14.43
C SER A 217 -6.73 24.50 15.50
N LYS A 218 -6.98 24.80 16.78
CA LYS A 218 -6.31 24.14 17.92
C LYS A 218 -6.35 22.60 17.79
N GLY A 219 -5.18 21.98 17.66
CA GLY A 219 -4.99 20.54 17.53
C GLY A 219 -5.38 19.95 16.18
N ARG A 220 -5.59 20.78 15.15
CA ARG A 220 -5.95 20.35 13.79
C ARG A 220 -4.91 20.85 12.79
N PRO A 221 -3.80 20.11 12.61
CA PRO A 221 -2.80 20.46 11.62
C PRO A 221 -3.30 20.19 10.19
N CYS A 222 -2.88 21.01 9.23
CA CYS A 222 -2.94 20.70 7.81
C CYS A 222 -1.51 20.57 7.30
N HIS A 223 -1.17 19.37 6.81
CA HIS A 223 0.16 19.02 6.30
C HIS A 223 0.34 19.53 4.86
N PRO A 224 1.58 19.55 4.33
CA PRO A 224 1.84 20.02 2.97
C PRO A 224 0.97 19.33 1.93
N MET A 225 0.61 20.05 0.86
CA MET A 225 -0.11 19.42 -0.25
C MET A 225 0.70 18.27 -0.86
N GLY A 226 0.05 17.14 -1.08
CA GLY A 226 0.74 15.91 -1.49
C GLY A 226 -0.20 14.83 -2.04
N TRP A 227 0.32 13.61 -2.16
CA TRP A 227 -0.45 12.44 -2.59
C TRP A 227 -0.13 11.22 -1.73
N LEU A 228 -1.02 10.23 -1.73
CA LEU A 228 -0.81 8.93 -1.09
C LEU A 228 -1.93 7.94 -1.42
N GLU A 229 -1.80 6.72 -0.90
CA GLU A 229 -2.73 5.59 -1.07
C GLU A 229 -2.90 5.20 -2.54
N THR A 230 -1.76 4.99 -3.19
CA THR A 230 -1.69 4.76 -4.63
C THR A 230 -2.34 3.45 -5.06
N ASN A 231 -3.23 3.53 -6.05
CA ASN A 231 -3.83 2.40 -6.76
C ASN A 231 -3.41 2.38 -8.23
N ILE A 232 -3.35 1.19 -8.81
CA ILE A 232 -2.99 0.96 -10.21
C ILE A 232 -4.25 0.86 -11.06
N VAL A 233 -4.30 1.57 -12.17
CA VAL A 233 -5.38 1.50 -13.18
C VAL A 233 -4.76 1.30 -14.55
N GLN A 234 -5.22 0.27 -15.26
CA GLN A 234 -4.88 0.05 -16.67
C GLN A 234 -6.16 0.19 -17.52
N PHE A 235 -6.10 1.03 -18.54
CA PHE A 235 -7.21 1.21 -19.47
C PHE A 235 -7.09 0.18 -20.59
N VAL A 236 -8.07 -0.71 -20.69
CA VAL A 236 -8.09 -1.83 -21.63
C VAL A 236 -9.14 -1.68 -22.73
N ASP A 237 -9.99 -0.66 -22.64
CA ASP A 237 -11.00 -0.32 -23.64
C ASP A 237 -10.34 0.51 -24.77
N PRO A 238 -10.31 0.01 -26.02
CA PRO A 238 -9.70 0.73 -27.15
C PRO A 238 -10.29 2.11 -27.44
N ASP A 239 -11.53 2.38 -27.00
CA ASP A 239 -12.19 3.67 -27.20
C ASP A 239 -11.82 4.69 -26.11
N HIS A 240 -11.10 4.28 -25.06
CA HIS A 240 -10.68 5.18 -23.99
C HIS A 240 -9.46 6.02 -24.39
N ILE A 241 -9.46 7.32 -24.08
CA ILE A 241 -8.39 8.27 -24.45
C ILE A 241 -6.99 7.91 -23.89
N TRP A 242 -6.97 7.16 -22.79
CA TRP A 242 -5.76 6.67 -22.12
C TRP A 242 -5.47 5.19 -22.40
N TYR A 243 -6.16 4.61 -23.38
CA TYR A 243 -5.84 3.29 -23.88
C TYR A 243 -4.45 3.26 -24.49
N ASP A 244 -3.71 2.22 -24.15
CA ASP A 244 -2.41 1.91 -24.74
C ASP A 244 -2.51 0.52 -25.37
N GLU A 245 -2.45 0.46 -26.70
CA GLU A 245 -2.54 -0.77 -27.48
C GLU A 245 -1.45 -1.79 -27.12
N THR A 246 -0.31 -1.32 -26.61
CA THR A 246 0.78 -2.20 -26.20
C THR A 246 0.50 -2.86 -24.86
N GLY A 247 -0.39 -2.28 -24.04
CA GLY A 247 -0.68 -2.74 -22.69
C GLY A 247 0.43 -2.47 -21.67
N HIS A 248 1.28 -1.47 -21.90
CA HIS A 248 2.46 -1.16 -21.06
C HIS A 248 2.38 0.19 -20.33
N THR A 249 1.21 0.83 -20.38
CA THR A 249 0.92 2.06 -19.64
C THR A 249 -0.01 1.78 -18.46
N PHE A 250 0.40 2.23 -17.27
CA PHE A 250 -0.34 2.09 -16.03
C PHE A 250 -0.54 3.46 -15.40
N HIS A 251 -1.74 3.77 -14.94
CA HIS A 251 -2.03 5.02 -14.23
C HIS A 251 -2.02 4.77 -12.74
N LEU A 252 -1.36 5.65 -12.01
CA LEU A 252 -1.27 5.61 -10.56
C LEU A 252 -2.23 6.65 -10.00
N TRP A 253 -3.33 6.17 -9.42
CA TRP A 253 -4.40 6.97 -8.84
C TRP A 253 -4.18 7.10 -7.34
N MET A 254 -4.07 8.33 -6.86
CA MET A 254 -3.73 8.61 -5.46
C MET A 254 -4.75 9.55 -4.85
N ARG A 255 -5.00 9.42 -3.56
CA ARG A 255 -5.71 10.45 -2.81
C ARG A 255 -4.86 11.71 -2.78
N ALA A 256 -5.45 12.83 -3.19
CA ALA A 256 -4.81 14.14 -3.03
C ALA A 256 -4.94 14.60 -1.56
N HIS A 257 -3.82 14.90 -0.91
CA HIS A 257 -3.83 15.57 0.39
C HIS A 257 -3.85 17.08 0.18
N THR A 258 -5.01 17.69 0.38
CA THR A 258 -5.25 19.12 0.10
C THR A 258 -5.92 19.85 1.27
N GLY A 259 -6.02 19.19 2.43
CA GLY A 259 -6.87 19.62 3.54
C GLY A 259 -8.38 19.42 3.30
N LYS A 260 -8.77 18.82 2.16
CA LYS A 260 -10.15 18.48 1.78
C LYS A 260 -10.24 17.06 1.21
N THR A 261 -11.47 16.62 0.92
CA THR A 261 -11.78 15.32 0.31
C THR A 261 -12.29 15.49 -1.12
N GLY A 262 -12.30 14.40 -1.90
CA GLY A 262 -12.93 14.36 -3.22
C GLY A 262 -12.01 14.62 -4.41
N PHE A 263 -10.69 14.74 -4.20
CA PHE A 263 -9.71 14.93 -5.27
C PHE A 263 -8.71 13.78 -5.31
N ALA A 264 -8.27 13.46 -6.52
CA ALA A 264 -7.22 12.48 -6.78
C ALA A 264 -6.07 13.14 -7.55
N CYS A 265 -4.86 12.66 -7.31
CA CYS A 265 -3.70 12.92 -8.15
C CYS A 265 -3.50 11.72 -9.08
N ILE A 266 -3.10 12.00 -10.32
CA ILE A 266 -2.83 10.97 -11.33
C ILE A 266 -1.45 11.23 -11.92
N VAL A 267 -0.62 10.19 -11.94
CA VAL A 267 0.58 10.09 -12.78
C VAL A 267 0.48 8.79 -13.57
N LYS A 268 1.29 8.62 -14.61
CA LYS A 268 1.40 7.34 -15.31
C LYS A 268 2.79 6.77 -15.23
N VAL A 269 2.86 5.46 -15.36
CA VAL A 269 4.08 4.69 -15.54
C VAL A 269 4.03 4.07 -16.93
N ILE A 270 5.07 4.34 -17.72
CA ILE A 270 5.28 3.72 -19.01
C ILE A 270 6.37 2.68 -18.85
N GLU A 271 6.02 1.42 -19.11
CA GLU A 271 7.00 0.36 -19.30
C GLU A 271 7.54 0.48 -20.73
N THR A 272 8.84 0.75 -20.85
CA THR A 272 9.48 1.07 -22.13
C THR A 272 10.03 -0.20 -22.78
N ASN A 273 11.25 -0.59 -22.43
CA ASN A 273 11.91 -1.83 -22.85
C ASN A 273 12.07 -2.77 -21.64
N TYR A 274 12.33 -4.07 -21.89
CA TYR A 274 12.52 -5.11 -20.87
C TYR A 274 13.34 -4.59 -19.67
N ASN A 275 12.64 -4.31 -18.57
CA ASN A 275 13.15 -3.85 -17.25
C ASN A 275 13.31 -2.35 -17.01
N THR A 276 12.71 -1.47 -17.82
CA THR A 276 12.66 -0.02 -17.49
C THR A 276 11.22 0.48 -17.42
N MET A 277 10.83 0.97 -16.25
CA MET A 277 9.54 1.62 -15.99
C MET A 277 9.78 3.07 -15.57
N VAL A 278 9.12 4.02 -16.21
CA VAL A 278 9.31 5.46 -15.94
C VAL A 278 8.00 6.08 -15.52
N THR A 279 8.00 6.69 -14.33
CA THR A 279 6.89 7.47 -13.79
C THR A 279 6.95 8.90 -14.33
N ILE A 280 5.87 9.38 -14.94
CA ILE A 280 5.75 10.74 -15.50
C ILE A 280 4.37 11.35 -15.20
N PRO A 281 4.24 12.68 -15.21
CA PRO A 281 2.93 13.34 -15.10
C PRO A 281 1.96 12.89 -16.20
N GLU A 282 0.69 12.74 -15.85
CA GLU A 282 -0.37 12.63 -16.85
C GLU A 282 -0.64 14.03 -17.44
N LYS A 283 -0.80 14.13 -18.76
CA LYS A 283 -1.00 15.40 -19.47
C LYS A 283 -2.41 15.53 -19.99
#